data_AF-A0A161MDV9-F1
#
_entry.id   AF-A0A161MDV9-F1
#
_cell.length_a   1.000
_cell.length_b   1.000
_cell.length_c   1.000
_cell.angle_alpha   90.00
_cell.angle_beta   90.00
_cell.angle_gamma   90.00
#
_symmetry.space_group_name_H-M   'P 1'
#
loop_
_entity.id
_entity.type
_entity.pdbx_description
1 polymer ?
#
loop_
_entity_poly.entity_id
_entity_poly.type
_entity_poly.pdbx_seq_one_letter_code
_entity_poly.pdbx_strand_id
1 'polypeptide(L)'
;VIQYDPPTSVSAFVHRCGRTARIGNIGSALTILMPNEDAYINFIQRNQKVVLIEFQDLEFYNPATITETARKLQLEDRATFDRANVAFVSFIRAYTKHDSNFILRVNDIDFASLAKSYGLLRLPKMPELKGKSLEFDTLDIDINSIQYKDKQKEASRIKKLKIFRETGVWPGMKMKKKKQTVPWSLSIQARQERKDRRKKKREYREKKINEGKTKT
;
A
#
# COMPACT_ATOMS: atom_id res chain seq x y z
N VAL A 1 14.11 7.76 17.33
CA VAL A 1 12.98 7.24 16.52
C VAL A 1 13.01 7.94 15.18
N ILE A 2 13.04 7.19 14.08
CA ILE A 2 12.99 7.77 12.74
C ILE A 2 11.62 7.45 12.14
N GLN A 3 10.91 8.48 11.70
CA GLN A 3 9.68 8.38 10.95
C GLN A 3 9.98 8.82 9.53
N TYR A 4 10.10 7.85 8.62
CA TYR A 4 10.40 8.13 7.22
C TYR A 4 9.25 8.86 6.52
N ASP A 5 8.01 8.59 6.94
CA ASP A 5 6.81 9.26 6.46
C ASP A 5 5.88 9.61 7.63
N PRO A 6 4.98 10.59 7.46
CA PRO A 6 3.87 10.81 8.37
C PRO A 6 3.08 9.52 8.66
N PRO A 7 2.81 9.20 9.94
CA PRO A 7 1.95 8.08 10.31
C PRO A 7 0.50 8.32 9.90
N THR A 8 -0.19 7.25 9.48
CA THR A 8 -1.58 7.25 9.00
C THR A 8 -2.55 8.06 9.86
N SER A 9 -2.35 8.03 11.19
CA SER A 9 -3.13 8.82 12.14
C SER A 9 -2.24 9.69 13.02
N VAL A 10 -2.82 10.80 13.44
CA VAL A 10 -2.16 11.81 14.27
C VAL A 10 -1.78 11.27 15.65
N SER A 11 -2.61 10.42 16.26
CA SER A 11 -2.31 9.80 17.55
C SER A 11 -1.15 8.81 17.44
N ALA A 12 -1.01 8.13 16.30
CA ALA A 12 0.11 7.22 16.07
C ALA A 12 1.46 7.97 16.03
N PHE A 13 1.48 9.24 15.62
CA PHE A 13 2.68 10.09 15.70
C PHE A 13 3.21 10.20 17.12
N VAL A 14 2.36 10.60 18.07
CA VAL A 14 2.75 10.74 19.47
C VAL A 14 3.14 9.39 20.08
N HIS A 15 2.41 8.33 19.75
CA HIS A 15 2.75 6.97 20.24
C HIS A 15 4.12 6.47 19.74
N ARG A 16 4.50 6.82 18.51
CA ARG A 16 5.81 6.51 17.92
C ARG A 16 6.91 7.31 18.59
N CYS A 17 6.73 8.62 18.75
CA CYS A 17 7.70 9.46 19.47
C CYS A 17 7.90 8.97 20.91
N GLY A 18 6.81 8.58 21.57
CA GLY A 18 6.85 8.02 22.93
C GLY A 18 7.56 6.67 23.06
N ARG A 19 8.17 6.10 22.00
CA ARG A 19 9.03 4.92 22.08
C ARG A 19 10.47 5.24 22.54
N THR A 20 10.91 6.49 22.40
CA THR A 20 12.24 6.94 22.87
C THR A 20 12.13 7.83 24.11
N ALA A 21 13.27 8.28 24.64
CA ALA A 21 13.37 9.13 25.83
C ALA A 21 12.58 8.60 27.05
N ARG A 22 12.82 7.32 27.42
CA ARG A 22 12.09 6.63 28.49
C ARG A 22 12.95 6.39 29.72
N ILE A 23 12.33 6.41 30.90
CA ILE A 23 12.96 6.04 32.18
C ILE A 23 14.25 6.87 32.39
N GLY A 24 14.13 8.20 32.33
CA GLY A 24 15.27 9.11 32.52
C GLY A 24 16.28 9.15 31.38
N ASN A 25 16.18 8.30 30.36
CA ASN A 25 17.07 8.35 29.21
C ASN A 25 16.67 9.47 28.25
N ILE A 26 17.66 10.05 27.56
CA ILE A 26 17.47 11.04 26.49
C ILE A 26 17.19 10.29 25.18
N GLY A 27 16.43 10.91 24.29
CA GLY A 27 16.20 10.39 22.95
C GLY A 27 15.56 11.40 22.03
N SER A 28 15.78 11.21 20.73
CA SER A 28 15.32 12.13 19.69
C SER A 28 14.36 11.43 18.73
N ALA A 29 13.42 12.19 18.18
CA ALA A 29 12.53 11.74 17.12
C ALA A 29 12.69 12.64 15.89
N LEU A 30 12.99 12.02 14.75
CA LEU A 30 13.12 12.70 13.46
C LEU A 30 11.99 12.26 12.56
N THR A 31 11.33 13.22 11.90
CA THR A 31 10.29 12.95 10.90
C THR A 31 10.73 13.58 9.59
N ILE A 32 10.72 12.78 8.53
CA ILE A 32 11.03 13.26 7.18
C ILE A 32 9.70 13.64 6.53
N LEU A 33 9.67 14.83 5.92
CA LEU A 33 8.52 15.37 5.22
C LEU A 33 8.95 15.72 3.79
N MET A 34 8.05 15.54 2.83
CA MET A 34 8.24 16.06 1.48
C MET A 34 7.95 17.57 1.45
N PRO A 35 8.51 18.33 0.49
CA PRO A 35 8.29 19.78 0.39
C PRO A 35 6.83 20.20 0.24
N ASN A 36 5.96 19.31 -0.24
CA ASN A 36 4.52 19.54 -0.36
C ASN A 36 3.75 19.25 0.95
N GLU A 37 4.43 18.80 2.01
CA GLU A 37 3.83 18.37 3.28
C GLU A 37 4.04 19.37 4.42
N ASP A 38 4.56 20.56 4.16
CA ASP A 38 4.88 21.57 5.19
C ASP A 38 3.70 21.91 6.11
N ALA A 39 2.47 21.89 5.57
CA ALA A 39 1.24 22.12 6.33
C ALA A 39 1.03 21.07 7.44
N TYR A 40 1.66 19.90 7.35
CA TYR A 40 1.65 18.86 8.38
C TYR A 40 2.27 19.34 9.71
N ILE A 41 3.27 20.23 9.65
CA ILE A 41 3.94 20.79 10.84
C ILE A 41 2.92 21.55 11.72
N ASN A 42 2.23 22.51 11.10
CA ASN A 42 1.20 23.31 11.76
C ASN A 42 0.03 22.45 12.25
N PHE A 43 -0.32 21.41 11.49
CA PHE A 43 -1.39 20.49 11.84
C PHE A 43 -1.07 19.65 13.09
N ILE A 44 0.13 19.10 13.17
CA ILE A 44 0.59 18.36 14.36
C ILE A 44 0.67 19.26 15.59
N GLN A 45 1.15 20.49 15.41
CA GLN A 45 1.20 21.47 16.50
C GLN A 45 -0.18 21.79 17.04
N ARG A 46 -1.18 22.03 16.19
CA ARG A 46 -2.56 22.34 16.64
C ARG A 46 -3.24 21.14 17.26
N ASN A 47 -3.11 19.95 16.67
CA ASN A 47 -3.89 18.78 17.07
C ASN A 47 -3.28 18.00 18.23
N GLN A 48 -1.95 17.99 18.37
CA GLN A 48 -1.23 17.21 19.40
C GLN A 48 -0.36 18.07 20.31
N LYS A 49 -0.29 19.39 20.08
CA LYS A 49 0.55 20.31 20.85
C LYS A 49 2.04 19.94 20.79
N VAL A 50 2.48 19.35 19.68
CA VAL A 50 3.88 19.00 19.43
C VAL A 50 4.47 20.00 18.44
N VAL A 51 5.54 20.69 18.84
CA VAL A 51 6.29 21.58 17.96
C VAL A 51 7.39 20.77 17.25
N LEU A 52 7.41 20.82 15.93
CA LEU A 52 8.49 20.26 15.12
C LEU A 52 9.47 21.37 14.78
N ILE A 53 10.75 21.08 14.91
CA ILE A 53 11.84 22.01 14.59
C ILE A 53 12.55 21.45 13.35
N GLU A 54 12.79 22.34 12.38
CA GLU A 54 13.50 21.98 11.16
C GLU A 54 14.94 21.57 11.49
N PHE A 55 15.40 20.49 10.85
CA PHE A 55 16.75 19.97 11.02
C PHE A 55 17.63 20.47 9.88
N GLN A 56 18.64 21.29 10.19
CA GLN A 56 19.43 22.03 9.18
C GLN A 56 20.60 21.22 8.59
N ASP A 57 21.16 20.27 9.34
CA ASP A 57 22.39 19.57 8.96
C ASP A 57 22.13 18.30 8.13
N LEU A 58 21.58 18.46 6.92
CA LEU A 58 21.37 17.35 5.99
C LEU A 58 22.44 17.32 4.90
N GLU A 59 23.32 16.32 4.95
CA GLU A 59 24.16 15.96 3.82
C GLU A 59 23.37 15.08 2.85
N PHE A 60 23.16 15.58 1.63
CA PHE A 60 22.48 14.84 0.58
C PHE A 60 23.48 14.03 -0.24
N TYR A 61 23.33 12.71 -0.22
CA TYR A 61 23.98 11.84 -1.19
C TYR A 61 23.38 12.06 -2.59
N ASN A 62 24.20 11.90 -3.62
CA ASN A 62 23.73 12.02 -5.00
C ASN A 62 22.60 10.98 -5.26
N PRO A 63 21.37 11.41 -5.59
CA PRO A 63 20.26 10.49 -5.81
C PRO A 63 20.48 9.56 -7.00
N ALA A 64 21.32 9.95 -7.98
CA ALA A 64 21.62 9.13 -9.14
C ALA A 64 22.37 7.85 -8.77
N THR A 65 23.39 7.91 -7.91
CA THR A 65 24.16 6.73 -7.49
C THR A 65 23.32 5.75 -6.68
N ILE A 66 22.41 6.25 -5.83
CA ILE A 66 21.46 5.41 -5.09
C ILE A 66 20.49 4.72 -6.07
N THR A 67 19.99 5.46 -7.06
CA THR A 67 19.07 4.93 -8.06
C THR A 67 19.75 3.83 -8.91
N GLU A 68 20.99 4.04 -9.33
CA GLU A 68 21.77 3.07 -10.09
C GLU A 68 22.07 1.80 -9.29
N THR A 69 22.46 1.94 -8.02
CA THR A 69 22.70 0.78 -7.15
C THR A 69 21.42 -0.01 -6.90
N ALA A 70 20.29 0.67 -6.66
CA ALA A 70 18.98 0.03 -6.54
C ALA A 70 18.58 -0.70 -7.82
N ARG A 71 18.81 -0.11 -9.00
CA ARG A 71 18.55 -0.75 -10.31
C ARG A 71 19.42 -1.98 -10.52
N LYS A 72 20.72 -1.93 -10.18
CA LYS A 72 21.62 -3.10 -10.24
C LYS A 72 21.10 -4.24 -9.37
N LEU A 73 20.71 -3.95 -8.12
CA LEU A 73 20.12 -4.96 -7.22
C LEU A 73 18.83 -5.59 -7.75
N GLN A 74 18.00 -4.82 -8.48
CA GLN A 74 16.80 -5.33 -9.12
C GLN A 74 17.08 -6.19 -10.35
N LEU A 75 18.15 -5.91 -11.09
CA LEU A 75 18.58 -6.71 -12.24
C LEU A 75 19.19 -8.05 -11.82
N GLU A 76 19.87 -8.09 -10.68
CA GLU A 76 20.44 -9.33 -10.14
C GLU A 76 19.42 -10.33 -9.61
N ASP A 77 18.33 -9.86 -9.00
CA ASP A 77 17.33 -10.72 -8.40
C ASP A 77 15.91 -10.25 -8.69
N ARG A 78 15.15 -11.14 -9.34
CA ARG A 78 13.74 -10.90 -9.61
C ARG A 78 12.92 -10.68 -8.34
N ALA A 79 13.28 -11.29 -7.22
CA ALA A 79 12.53 -11.09 -5.98
C ALA A 79 12.63 -9.64 -5.50
N THR A 80 13.79 -9.00 -5.67
CA THR A 80 13.99 -7.58 -5.35
C THR A 80 13.18 -6.69 -6.28
N PHE A 81 13.19 -6.98 -7.58
CA PHE A 81 12.34 -6.29 -8.57
C PHE A 81 10.83 -6.38 -8.22
N ASP A 82 10.33 -7.57 -7.90
CA ASP A 82 8.91 -7.73 -7.56
C ASP A 82 8.57 -7.02 -6.24
N ARG A 83 9.46 -7.08 -5.25
CA ARG A 83 9.29 -6.36 -3.98
C ARG A 83 9.29 -4.85 -4.17
N ALA A 84 10.16 -4.30 -5.02
CA ALA A 84 10.19 -2.87 -5.31
C ALA A 84 8.85 -2.39 -5.91
N ASN A 85 8.30 -3.13 -6.87
CA ASN A 85 6.98 -2.84 -7.44
C ASN A 85 5.86 -2.90 -6.39
N VAL A 86 5.86 -3.93 -5.54
CA VAL A 86 4.88 -4.06 -4.46
C VAL A 86 5.03 -2.92 -3.44
N ALA A 87 6.26 -2.55 -3.09
CA ALA A 87 6.57 -1.49 -2.14
C ALA A 87 6.03 -0.13 -2.64
N PHE A 88 6.33 0.24 -3.88
CA PHE A 88 5.83 1.46 -4.50
C PHE A 88 4.30 1.54 -4.51
N VAL A 89 3.63 0.47 -4.96
CA VAL A 89 2.16 0.41 -4.96
C VAL A 89 1.60 0.47 -3.53
N SER A 90 2.27 -0.17 -2.58
CA SER A 90 1.84 -0.16 -1.18
C SER A 90 1.96 1.22 -0.53
N PHE A 91 3.02 1.97 -0.86
CA PHE A 91 3.22 3.34 -0.39
C PHE A 91 2.08 4.25 -0.86
N ILE A 92 1.77 4.22 -2.16
CA ILE A 92 0.72 5.07 -2.72
C ILE A 92 -0.66 4.69 -2.15
N ARG A 93 -0.90 3.40 -1.94
CA ARG A 93 -2.11 2.93 -1.24
C ARG A 93 -2.18 3.34 0.22
N ALA A 94 -1.05 3.44 0.91
CA ALA A 94 -1.00 3.93 2.28
C ALA A 94 -1.31 5.43 2.31
N TYR A 95 -0.71 6.20 1.40
CA TYR A 95 -0.93 7.64 1.27
C TYR A 95 -2.38 8.00 0.92
N THR A 96 -3.01 7.23 0.01
CA THR A 96 -4.44 7.43 -0.33
C THR A 96 -5.39 7.16 0.83
N LYS A 97 -5.00 6.33 1.80
CA LYS A 97 -5.80 5.96 2.97
C LYS A 97 -5.41 6.72 4.24
N HIS A 98 -4.54 7.72 4.10
CA HIS A 98 -4.11 8.52 5.23
C HIS A 98 -5.29 9.32 5.81
N ASP A 99 -5.40 9.43 7.13
CA ASP A 99 -6.52 10.16 7.76
C ASP A 99 -6.47 11.65 7.38
N SER A 100 -5.26 12.21 7.36
CA SER A 100 -4.95 13.57 6.90
C SER A 100 -4.85 13.74 5.37
N ASN A 101 -5.68 13.06 4.57
CA ASN A 101 -5.64 13.13 3.10
C ASN A 101 -5.85 14.55 2.51
N PHE A 102 -6.41 15.47 3.30
CA PHE A 102 -6.60 16.87 2.91
C PHE A 102 -5.27 17.63 2.83
N ILE A 103 -4.33 17.29 3.71
CA ILE A 103 -2.99 17.88 3.76
C ILE A 103 -2.04 17.04 2.91
N LEU A 104 -2.10 15.73 3.09
CA LEU A 104 -1.27 14.75 2.40
C LEU A 104 -2.00 14.27 1.15
N ARG A 105 -2.00 15.11 0.10
CA ARG A 105 -2.75 14.85 -1.14
C ARG A 105 -1.94 13.99 -2.10
N VAL A 106 -2.50 12.85 -2.47
CA VAL A 106 -1.89 11.88 -3.41
C VAL A 106 -1.57 12.50 -4.77
N ASN A 107 -2.36 13.50 -5.18
CA ASN A 107 -2.18 14.16 -6.48
C ASN A 107 -0.98 15.10 -6.50
N ASP A 108 -0.52 15.58 -5.35
CA ASP A 108 0.61 16.50 -5.25
C ASP A 108 1.95 15.75 -5.21
N ILE A 109 1.91 14.42 -5.10
CA ILE A 109 3.10 13.58 -5.15
C ILE A 109 3.60 13.49 -6.59
N ASP A 110 4.88 13.77 -6.79
CA ASP A 110 5.58 13.42 -8.02
C ASP A 110 5.84 11.92 -8.10
N PHE A 111 4.97 11.22 -8.83
CA PHE A 111 5.08 9.78 -9.06
C PHE A 111 6.36 9.39 -9.81
N ALA A 112 6.89 10.26 -10.67
CA ALA A 112 8.08 9.95 -11.45
C ALA A 112 9.33 9.96 -10.57
N SER A 113 9.53 11.03 -9.79
CA SER A 113 10.63 11.12 -8.83
C SER A 113 10.53 10.04 -7.74
N LEU A 114 9.31 9.76 -7.25
CA LEU A 114 9.09 8.66 -6.32
C LEU A 114 9.43 7.29 -6.96
N ALA A 115 9.03 7.05 -8.21
CA ALA A 115 9.38 5.81 -8.90
C ALA A 115 10.90 5.67 -9.10
N LYS A 116 11.61 6.79 -9.35
CA LYS A 116 13.07 6.86 -9.43
C LYS A 116 13.72 6.53 -8.08
N SER A 117 13.20 7.06 -6.96
CA SER A 117 13.75 6.78 -5.63
C SER A 117 13.60 5.32 -5.19
N TYR A 118 12.51 4.65 -5.60
CA TYR A 118 12.36 3.19 -5.45
C TYR A 118 13.24 2.38 -6.42
N GLY A 119 13.98 3.03 -7.32
CA GLY A 119 14.86 2.40 -8.30
C GLY A 119 14.10 1.55 -9.32
N LEU A 120 12.82 1.83 -9.58
CA LEU A 120 12.01 0.99 -10.46
C LEU A 120 12.63 0.93 -11.86
N LEU A 121 12.62 -0.26 -12.46
CA LEU A 121 13.01 -0.44 -13.87
C LEU A 121 11.85 -0.06 -14.81
N ARG A 122 10.61 -0.24 -14.36
CA ARG A 122 9.39 0.06 -15.10
C ARG A 122 8.27 0.44 -14.14
N LEU A 123 7.42 1.37 -14.55
CA LEU A 123 6.23 1.74 -13.80
C LEU A 123 5.20 0.59 -13.73
N PRO A 124 4.68 0.26 -12.54
CA PRO A 124 3.63 -0.74 -12.39
C PRO A 124 2.29 -0.22 -12.91
N LYS A 125 1.45 -1.13 -13.40
CA LYS A 125 0.08 -0.80 -13.83
C LYS A 125 -0.82 -0.65 -12.61
N MET A 126 -1.31 0.55 -12.34
CA MET A 126 -2.24 0.81 -11.24
C MET A 126 -3.27 1.91 -11.56
N PRO A 127 -4.45 1.89 -10.91
CA PRO A 127 -5.51 2.87 -11.14
C PRO A 127 -5.07 4.33 -10.97
N GLU A 128 -4.17 4.59 -10.02
CA GLU A 128 -3.73 5.93 -9.64
C GLU A 128 -2.79 6.57 -10.68
N LEU A 129 -2.12 5.76 -11.52
CA LEU A 129 -1.36 6.22 -12.68
C LEU A 129 -2.20 6.38 -13.95
N LYS A 130 -3.45 5.91 -13.94
CA LYS A 130 -4.24 5.83 -15.18
C LYS A 130 -4.56 7.23 -15.69
N GLY A 131 -4.10 7.55 -16.90
CA GLY A 131 -4.34 8.84 -17.56
C GLY A 131 -3.36 9.95 -17.18
N LYS A 132 -2.33 9.66 -16.36
CA LYS A 132 -1.24 10.61 -16.09
C LYS A 132 -0.08 10.34 -17.06
N SER A 133 0.37 11.39 -17.74
CA SER A 133 1.65 11.37 -18.46
C SER A 133 2.75 11.67 -17.45
N LEU A 134 3.71 10.75 -17.29
CA LEU A 134 4.81 10.89 -16.33
C LEU A 134 6.13 10.83 -17.08
N GLU A 135 7.04 11.73 -16.75
CA GLU A 135 8.42 11.75 -17.25
C GLU A 135 9.25 10.70 -16.51
N PHE A 136 9.06 9.44 -16.87
CA PHE A 136 9.80 8.33 -16.29
C PHE A 136 10.73 7.70 -17.33
N ASP A 137 12.02 7.69 -17.03
CA ASP A 137 13.06 7.06 -17.85
C ASP A 137 12.87 5.55 -17.82
N THR A 138 12.10 5.03 -18.77
CA THR A 138 11.96 3.59 -18.95
C THR A 138 13.25 3.04 -19.52
N LEU A 139 13.85 2.07 -18.82
CA LEU A 139 14.97 1.34 -19.35
C LEU A 139 14.44 0.26 -20.33
N ASP A 140 14.99 0.22 -21.54
CA ASP A 140 14.69 -0.82 -22.55
C ASP A 140 15.34 -2.15 -22.17
N ILE A 141 14.83 -2.76 -21.10
CA ILE A 141 15.31 -4.04 -20.57
C ILE A 141 14.17 -5.05 -20.69
N ASP A 142 14.45 -6.24 -21.24
CA ASP A 142 13.48 -7.33 -21.21
C ASP A 142 13.32 -7.83 -19.78
N ILE A 143 12.25 -7.39 -19.13
CA ILE A 143 11.86 -7.77 -17.78
C ILE A 143 11.79 -9.29 -17.62
N ASN A 144 11.48 -10.07 -18.66
CA ASN A 144 11.38 -11.53 -18.53
C ASN A 144 12.72 -12.23 -18.36
N SER A 145 13.82 -11.57 -18.74
CA SER A 145 15.19 -12.07 -18.61
C SER A 145 15.67 -12.15 -17.15
N ILE A 146 15.10 -11.32 -16.26
CA ILE A 146 15.46 -11.26 -14.84
C ILE A 146 14.97 -12.54 -14.14
N GLN A 147 15.91 -13.31 -13.60
CA GLN A 147 15.66 -14.59 -12.92
C GLN A 147 15.59 -14.41 -11.40
N TYR A 148 14.86 -15.30 -10.71
CA TYR A 148 14.97 -15.38 -9.26
C TYR A 148 16.29 -16.04 -8.86
N LYS A 149 16.96 -15.52 -7.82
CA LYS A 149 18.11 -16.22 -7.19
C LYS A 149 17.69 -17.59 -6.60
N ASP A 150 16.43 -17.72 -6.20
CA ASP A 150 15.83 -18.96 -5.68
C ASP A 150 15.34 -19.89 -6.80
N LYS A 151 16.00 -21.04 -6.95
CA LYS A 151 15.73 -22.04 -8.00
C LYS A 151 14.29 -22.59 -7.95
N GLN A 152 13.70 -22.76 -6.77
CA GLN A 152 12.34 -23.32 -6.64
C GLN A 152 11.28 -22.33 -7.15
N LYS A 153 11.46 -21.05 -6.82
CA LYS A 153 10.61 -19.97 -7.33
C LYS A 153 10.76 -19.80 -8.84
N GLU A 154 11.99 -19.89 -9.34
CA GLU A 154 12.24 -19.81 -10.78
C GLU A 154 11.58 -20.96 -11.55
N ALA A 155 11.71 -22.21 -11.09
CA ALA A 155 11.01 -23.35 -11.69
C ALA A 155 9.48 -23.16 -11.69
N SER A 156 8.93 -22.61 -10.61
CA SER A 156 7.50 -22.28 -10.53
C SER A 156 7.11 -21.15 -11.49
N ARG A 157 7.98 -20.15 -11.69
CA ARG A 157 7.78 -19.06 -12.64
C ARG A 157 7.79 -19.58 -14.08
N ILE A 158 8.76 -20.41 -14.45
CA ILE A 158 8.87 -20.98 -15.80
C ILE A 158 7.61 -21.79 -16.14
N LYS A 159 7.11 -22.61 -15.20
CA LYS A 159 5.83 -23.31 -15.36
C LYS A 159 4.67 -22.34 -15.62
N LYS A 160 4.56 -21.27 -14.83
CA LYS A 160 3.51 -20.25 -15.02
C LYS A 160 3.65 -19.50 -16.34
N LEU A 161 4.88 -19.19 -16.75
CA LEU A 161 5.18 -18.49 -17.99
C LEU A 161 4.84 -19.34 -19.21
N LYS A 162 5.11 -20.65 -19.14
CA LYS A 162 4.69 -21.61 -20.19
C LYS A 162 3.17 -21.64 -20.34
N ILE A 163 2.44 -21.79 -19.23
CA ILE A 163 0.97 -21.75 -19.24
C ILE A 163 0.46 -20.41 -19.78
N PHE A 164 1.09 -19.29 -19.39
CA PHE A 164 0.72 -17.96 -19.89
C PHE A 164 0.94 -17.83 -21.40
N ARG A 165 2.05 -18.34 -21.94
CA ARG A 165 2.32 -18.34 -23.38
C ARG A 165 1.31 -19.18 -24.16
N GLU A 166 0.86 -20.29 -23.59
CA GLU A 166 -0.13 -21.19 -24.22
C GLU A 166 -1.57 -20.65 -24.11
N THR A 167 -1.96 -20.09 -22.97
CA THR A 167 -3.35 -19.72 -22.67
C THR A 167 -3.66 -18.22 -22.75
N GLY A 168 -2.64 -17.36 -22.80
CA GLY A 168 -2.77 -15.90 -22.70
C GLY A 168 -3.21 -15.38 -21.33
N VAL A 169 -3.45 -16.25 -20.34
CA VAL A 169 -3.95 -15.88 -19.00
C VAL A 169 -2.96 -16.32 -17.93
N TRP A 170 -2.59 -15.40 -17.04
CA TRP A 170 -1.61 -15.71 -16.00
C TRP A 170 -2.22 -16.64 -14.93
N PRO A 171 -1.57 -17.78 -14.59
CA PRO A 171 -2.13 -18.73 -13.63
C PRO A 171 -2.36 -18.10 -12.25
N GLY A 172 -3.59 -18.24 -11.74
CA GLY A 172 -4.00 -17.69 -10.44
C GLY A 172 -4.62 -16.29 -10.49
N MET A 173 -4.64 -15.62 -11.65
CA MET A 173 -5.38 -14.38 -11.80
C MET A 173 -6.89 -14.67 -11.80
N LYS A 174 -7.56 -14.41 -10.68
CA LYS A 174 -9.01 -14.50 -10.59
C LYS A 174 -9.62 -13.43 -11.48
N MET A 175 -10.03 -13.80 -12.69
CA MET A 175 -10.93 -12.98 -13.50
C MET A 175 -12.14 -12.63 -12.63
N LYS A 176 -12.34 -11.35 -12.33
CA LYS A 176 -13.56 -10.88 -11.66
C LYS A 176 -14.71 -11.22 -12.62
N LYS A 177 -15.43 -12.30 -12.35
CA LYS A 177 -16.67 -12.62 -13.08
C LYS A 177 -17.56 -11.37 -12.97
N LYS A 178 -17.83 -10.72 -14.10
CA LYS A 178 -18.84 -9.65 -14.15
C LYS A 178 -20.12 -10.27 -13.61
N LYS A 179 -20.61 -9.80 -12.46
CA LYS A 179 -21.90 -10.25 -11.95
C LYS A 179 -22.94 -9.89 -13.01
N GLN A 180 -23.71 -10.86 -13.46
CA GLN A 180 -24.83 -10.60 -14.36
C GLN A 180 -25.74 -9.54 -13.71
N THR A 181 -26.10 -8.54 -14.48
CA THR A 181 -27.01 -7.48 -14.04
C THR A 181 -28.40 -8.07 -13.92
N VAL A 182 -28.84 -8.31 -12.69
CA VAL A 182 -30.23 -8.67 -12.40
C VAL A 182 -31.09 -7.39 -12.32
N PRO A 183 -32.33 -7.42 -12.83
CA PRO A 183 -33.29 -6.34 -12.65
C PRO A 183 -33.42 -5.89 -11.19
N TRP A 184 -33.58 -4.58 -10.97
CA TRP A 184 -33.64 -3.96 -9.64
C TRP A 184 -34.76 -4.56 -8.76
N SER A 185 -35.91 -4.91 -9.36
CA SER A 185 -37.05 -5.55 -8.67
C SER A 185 -36.67 -6.88 -8.01
N LEU A 186 -35.99 -7.76 -8.74
CA LEU A 186 -35.51 -9.05 -8.23
C LEU A 186 -34.44 -8.87 -7.14
N SER A 187 -33.62 -7.82 -7.27
CA SER A 187 -32.62 -7.48 -6.25
C SER A 187 -33.25 -7.01 -4.94
N ILE A 188 -34.36 -6.25 -5.01
CA ILE A 188 -35.14 -5.83 -3.84
C ILE A 188 -35.76 -7.05 -3.18
N GLN A 189 -36.43 -7.92 -3.95
CA GLN A 189 -37.07 -9.12 -3.42
C GLN A 189 -36.04 -10.02 -2.71
N ALA A 190 -34.91 -10.30 -3.35
CA ALA A 190 -33.83 -11.09 -2.75
C ALA A 190 -33.23 -10.43 -1.49
N ARG A 191 -33.22 -9.09 -1.41
CA ARG A 191 -32.78 -8.36 -0.22
C ARG A 191 -33.79 -8.51 0.92
N GLN A 192 -35.08 -8.43 0.61
CA GLN A 192 -36.16 -8.59 1.58
C GLN A 192 -36.17 -10.02 2.13
N GLU A 193 -36.13 -11.02 1.26
CA GLU A 193 -36.08 -12.43 1.63
C GLU A 193 -34.86 -12.76 2.51
N ARG A 194 -33.70 -12.14 2.25
CA ARG A 194 -32.52 -12.26 3.13
C ARG A 194 -32.74 -11.65 4.51
N LYS A 195 -33.45 -10.52 4.62
CA LYS A 195 -33.79 -9.93 5.92
C LYS A 195 -34.76 -10.84 6.68
N ASP A 196 -35.78 -11.35 6.01
CA ASP A 196 -36.78 -12.23 6.61
C ASP A 196 -36.16 -13.55 7.08
N ARG A 197 -35.27 -14.14 6.29
CA ARG A 197 -34.51 -15.33 6.69
C ARG A 197 -33.63 -15.07 7.91
N ARG A 198 -32.99 -13.90 8.01
CA ARG A 198 -32.20 -13.51 9.19
C ARG A 198 -33.09 -13.31 10.42
N LYS A 199 -34.25 -12.68 10.25
CA LYS A 199 -35.23 -12.47 11.31
C LYS A 199 -35.76 -13.80 11.85
N LYS A 200 -36.23 -14.69 10.98
CA LYS A 200 -36.65 -16.06 11.34
C LYS A 200 -35.57 -16.84 12.07
N LYS A 201 -34.30 -16.74 11.62
CA LYS A 201 -33.17 -17.41 12.29
C LYS A 201 -32.88 -16.82 13.67
N ARG A 202 -33.10 -15.52 13.88
CA ARG A 202 -32.96 -14.86 15.18
C ARG A 202 -34.10 -15.28 16.12
N GLU A 203 -35.34 -15.23 15.65
CA GLU A 203 -36.52 -15.66 16.42
C GLU A 203 -36.43 -17.15 16.81
N TYR A 204 -35.95 -18.01 15.92
CA TYR A 204 -35.70 -19.42 16.24
C TYR A 204 -34.63 -19.61 17.34
N ARG A 205 -33.57 -18.79 17.31
CA ARG A 205 -32.53 -18.81 18.35
C ARG A 205 -33.08 -18.30 19.69
N GLU A 206 -33.85 -17.22 19.68
CA GLU A 206 -34.50 -16.65 20.87
C GLU A 206 -35.50 -17.65 21.48
N LYS A 207 -36.31 -18.33 20.68
CA LYS A 207 -37.21 -19.40 21.16
C LYS A 207 -36.46 -20.55 21.80
N LYS A 208 -35.35 -21.01 21.19
CA LYS A 208 -34.51 -22.06 21.80
C LYS A 208 -33.87 -21.65 23.13
N ILE A 209 -33.51 -20.37 23.28
CA ILE A 209 -32.99 -19.83 24.53
C ILE A 209 -34.11 -19.76 25.58
N ASN A 210 -35.30 -19.29 25.22
CA ASN A 210 -36.45 -19.19 26.12
C ASN A 210 -37.01 -20.54 26.58
N GLU A 211 -36.90 -21.58 25.75
CA GLU A 211 -37.29 -22.96 26.09
C GLU A 211 -36.27 -23.67 27.02
N GLY A 212 -35.26 -22.96 27.54
CA GLY A 212 -34.26 -23.53 28.44
C GLY A 212 -33.35 -24.58 27.80
N LYS A 213 -33.41 -24.75 26.47
CA LYS A 213 -32.59 -25.70 25.70
C LYS A 213 -31.29 -25.03 25.24
N THR A 214 -30.51 -24.54 26.19
CA THR A 214 -29.08 -24.28 25.97
C THR A 214 -28.27 -25.31 26.75
N LYS A 215 -27.73 -26.30 26.01
CA LYS A 215 -26.52 -27.01 26.45
C LYS A 215 -25.39 -25.98 26.60
N THR A 216 -24.69 -26.05 27.72
CA THR A 216 -23.26 -25.69 27.84
C THR A 216 -22.45 -26.18 26.65
#